data_AF-A0A3Q3WAI3-F1
#
_entry.id   AF-A0A3Q3WAI3-F1
#
_cell.length_a   1.000
_cell.length_b   1.000
_cell.length_c   1.000
_cell.angle_alpha   90.00
_cell.angle_beta   90.00
_cell.angle_gamma   90.00
#
_symmetry.space_group_name_H-M   'P 1'
#
loop_
_entity.id
_entity.type
_entity.pdbx_description
1 polymer ?
#
loop_
_entity_poly.entity_id
_entity_poly.type
_entity_poly.pdbx_seq_one_letter_code
_entity_poly.pdbx_strand_id
1 'polypeptide(L)'
;MAEVDFSLLSLEEELTCSICLSPFDCPVTIPCGHNFCQDCLLQSWTDSYSCPQCRTVFDTKPELKKNTVLSSVVGTFKLRSSKDELDLSTEEGPATKQDVIRCDTCMEAAAAQTCLTCMASFCEEHLRPHRENPNFRVHQLSEPVGDLLDRICSDHHKLMEFFCSEHGRLICSFCLQQVHKVPKTHSVFSCSHRLHLTCLGL
;
A
#
# COMPACT_ATOMS: atom_id res chain seq x y z
N MET A 1 19.95 -24.01 8.86
CA MET A 1 20.43 -22.62 8.72
C MET A 1 20.92 -22.45 7.30
N ALA A 2 20.58 -21.32 6.66
CA ALA A 2 20.94 -20.88 5.30
C ALA A 2 20.13 -21.48 4.12
N GLU A 3 18.87 -21.06 3.92
CA GLU A 3 18.16 -21.15 2.61
C GLU A 3 17.06 -20.07 2.51
N VAL A 4 17.31 -18.83 2.96
CA VAL A 4 16.33 -17.72 2.82
C VAL A 4 16.94 -16.37 2.41
N ASP A 5 18.26 -16.30 2.26
CA ASP A 5 18.96 -15.01 2.09
C ASP A 5 19.34 -14.68 0.63
N PHE A 6 19.27 -15.65 -0.29
CA PHE A 6 19.70 -15.44 -1.68
C PHE A 6 18.65 -14.73 -2.55
N SER A 7 17.38 -14.72 -2.13
CA SER A 7 16.27 -14.23 -2.96
C SER A 7 15.94 -12.75 -2.76
N LEU A 8 16.31 -12.12 -1.63
CA LEU A 8 15.96 -10.72 -1.36
C LEU A 8 17.04 -9.73 -1.81
N LEU A 9 18.32 -10.08 -1.64
CA LEU A 9 19.45 -9.26 -2.11
C LEU A 9 19.46 -9.10 -3.63
N SER A 10 19.07 -10.14 -4.37
CA SER A 10 18.98 -10.09 -5.84
C SER A 10 17.86 -9.20 -6.35
N LEU A 11 16.80 -8.97 -5.57
CA LEU A 11 15.68 -8.12 -5.99
C LEU A 11 15.95 -6.63 -5.72
N GLU A 12 16.79 -6.32 -4.73
CA GLU A 12 17.11 -4.92 -4.41
C GLU A 12 17.82 -4.24 -5.59
N GLU A 13 18.82 -4.90 -6.18
CA GLU A 13 19.57 -4.37 -7.32
C GLU A 13 18.64 -4.13 -8.53
N GLU A 14 17.69 -5.04 -8.79
CA GLU A 14 16.71 -4.90 -9.89
C GLU A 14 15.70 -3.77 -9.68
N LEU A 15 15.49 -3.34 -8.42
CA LEU A 15 14.54 -2.29 -8.03
C LEU A 15 15.22 -0.95 -7.72
N THR A 16 16.51 -0.82 -8.01
CA THR A 16 17.30 0.39 -7.80
C THR A 16 17.49 1.20 -9.08
N CYS A 17 17.45 2.52 -8.94
CA CYS A 17 17.77 3.43 -10.02
C CYS A 17 19.28 3.54 -10.19
N SER A 18 19.78 3.33 -11.41
CA SER A 18 21.21 3.41 -11.73
C SER A 18 21.82 4.83 -11.69
N ILE A 19 21.00 5.87 -11.47
CA ILE A 19 21.46 7.26 -11.35
C ILE A 19 21.64 7.66 -9.88
N CYS A 20 20.59 7.53 -9.06
CA CYS A 20 20.65 7.88 -7.63
C CYS A 20 21.05 6.71 -6.73
N LEU A 21 21.24 5.51 -7.29
CA LEU A 21 21.61 4.28 -6.59
C LEU A 21 20.68 3.95 -5.41
N SER A 22 19.42 4.36 -5.53
CA SER A 22 18.38 4.18 -4.52
C SER A 22 17.17 3.49 -5.14
N PRO A 23 16.31 2.82 -4.35
CA PRO A 23 15.07 2.24 -4.85
C PRO A 23 14.24 3.26 -5.62
N PHE A 24 13.63 2.87 -6.74
CA PHE A 24 12.97 3.84 -7.61
C PHE A 24 11.93 4.70 -6.89
N ASP A 25 11.93 5.99 -7.20
CA ASP A 25 10.90 6.95 -6.83
C ASP A 25 10.30 7.55 -8.11
N CYS A 26 8.97 7.49 -8.21
CA CYS A 26 8.22 7.75 -9.45
C CYS A 26 8.93 7.18 -10.69
N PRO A 27 9.10 5.84 -10.80
CA PRO A 27 9.83 5.24 -11.91
C PRO A 27 9.17 5.54 -13.25
N VAL A 28 9.97 5.79 -14.28
CA VAL A 28 9.55 5.95 -15.67
C VAL A 28 10.31 4.97 -16.56
N THR A 29 9.62 4.43 -17.56
CA THR A 29 10.24 3.56 -18.58
C THR A 29 10.34 4.34 -19.87
N ILE A 30 11.56 4.49 -20.39
CA ILE A 30 11.82 5.15 -21.68
C ILE A 30 11.78 4.15 -22.84
N PRO A 31 11.67 4.60 -24.12
CA PRO A 31 11.42 3.69 -25.25
C PRO A 31 12.45 2.58 -25.46
N CYS A 32 13.68 2.74 -24.97
CA CYS A 32 14.69 1.67 -24.98
C CYS A 32 14.48 0.59 -23.90
N GLY A 33 13.45 0.68 -23.07
CA GLY A 33 13.09 -0.30 -22.04
C GLY A 33 13.77 -0.12 -20.68
N HIS A 34 14.63 0.90 -20.52
CA HIS A 34 15.31 1.18 -19.25
C HIS A 34 14.44 2.03 -18.32
N ASN A 35 14.66 1.82 -17.02
CA ASN A 35 13.85 2.44 -15.95
C ASN A 35 14.71 3.39 -15.12
N PHE A 36 14.16 4.54 -14.77
CA PHE A 36 14.82 5.55 -13.94
C PHE A 36 13.79 6.25 -13.05
N CYS A 37 14.21 6.86 -11.95
CA CYS A 37 13.35 7.84 -11.27
C CYS A 37 13.09 8.99 -12.24
N GLN A 38 11.85 9.50 -12.28
CA GLN A 38 11.46 10.59 -13.19
C GLN A 38 12.40 11.79 -13.07
N ASP A 39 12.69 12.23 -11.84
CA ASP A 39 13.54 13.39 -11.59
C ASP A 39 15.00 13.12 -11.96
N CYS A 40 15.51 11.91 -11.71
CA CYS A 40 16.88 11.53 -12.06
C CYS A 40 17.09 11.57 -13.58
N LEU A 41 16.12 11.06 -14.35
CA LEU A 41 16.18 11.10 -15.80
C LEU A 41 16.08 12.54 -16.33
N LEU A 42 15.16 13.34 -15.79
CA LEU A 42 15.00 14.73 -16.19
C LEU A 42 16.26 15.56 -15.92
N GLN A 43 16.95 15.33 -14.80
CA GLN A 43 18.22 15.99 -14.48
C GLN A 43 19.38 15.52 -15.37
N SER A 44 19.33 14.28 -15.87
CA SER A 44 20.35 13.76 -16.78
C SER A 44 20.31 14.36 -18.19
N TRP A 45 19.15 14.88 -18.60
CA TRP A 45 18.96 15.50 -19.92
C TRP A 45 19.35 16.98 -19.87
N THR A 46 20.63 17.29 -20.13
CA THR A 46 21.11 18.68 -20.30
C THR A 46 21.05 19.10 -21.77
N ASP A 47 21.80 18.40 -22.63
CA ASP A 47 22.03 18.80 -24.03
C ASP A 47 21.47 17.79 -25.04
N SER A 48 21.14 16.58 -24.59
CA SER A 48 20.59 15.52 -25.43
C SER A 48 19.63 14.62 -24.64
N TYR A 49 18.59 14.12 -25.32
CA TYR A 49 17.69 13.12 -24.75
C TYR A 49 18.30 11.74 -24.94
N SER A 50 19.31 11.40 -24.13
CA SER A 50 19.95 10.08 -24.18
C SER A 50 19.58 9.23 -22.97
N CYS A 51 19.54 7.90 -23.17
CA CYS A 51 19.40 6.94 -22.08
C CYS A 51 20.72 6.88 -21.28
N PRO A 52 20.71 7.14 -19.96
CA PRO A 52 21.93 7.06 -19.14
C PRO A 52 22.58 5.66 -19.10
N GLN A 53 21.82 4.60 -19.36
CA GLN A 53 22.28 3.21 -19.28
C GLN A 53 22.81 2.65 -20.60
N CYS A 54 22.04 2.73 -21.68
CA CYS A 54 22.44 2.19 -22.99
C CYS A 54 22.87 3.24 -24.01
N ARG A 55 22.84 4.53 -23.64
CA ARG A 55 23.25 5.67 -24.47
C ARG A 55 22.47 5.85 -25.78
N THR A 56 21.33 5.16 -25.92
CA THR A 56 20.39 5.40 -27.02
C THR A 56 19.94 6.86 -26.98
N VAL A 57 20.11 7.57 -28.09
CA VAL A 57 19.70 8.97 -28.24
C VAL A 57 18.31 9.01 -28.88
N PHE A 58 17.45 9.89 -28.38
CA PHE A 58 16.12 10.16 -28.91
C PHE A 58 16.12 11.54 -29.57
N ASP A 59 15.60 11.63 -30.79
CA ASP A 59 15.56 12.88 -31.57
C ASP A 59 14.65 13.95 -30.94
N THR A 60 13.63 13.50 -30.21
CA THR A 60 12.67 14.34 -29.49
C THR A 60 12.59 13.92 -28.03
N LYS A 61 12.16 14.85 -27.18
CA LYS A 61 11.97 14.57 -25.75
C LYS A 61 10.92 13.47 -25.58
N PRO A 62 11.27 12.31 -25.02
CA PRO A 62 10.30 11.25 -24.74
C PRO A 62 9.26 11.74 -23.72
N GLU A 63 7.99 11.38 -23.95
CA GLU A 63 6.93 11.61 -22.97
C GLU A 63 7.14 10.66 -21.77
N LEU A 64 7.29 11.22 -20.57
CA LEU A 64 7.51 10.44 -19.37
C LEU A 64 6.18 10.11 -18.69
N LYS A 65 5.87 8.82 -18.61
CA LYS A 65 4.73 8.30 -17.85
C LYS A 65 5.23 7.42 -16.73
N LYS A 66 4.69 7.63 -15.53
CA LYS A 66 4.98 6.78 -14.38
C LYS A 66 4.65 5.33 -14.70
N ASN A 67 5.62 4.44 -14.50
CA ASN A 67 5.41 3.01 -14.55
C ASN A 67 4.73 2.58 -13.26
N THR A 68 3.40 2.46 -13.31
CA THR A 68 2.56 2.10 -12.16
C THR A 68 2.86 0.71 -11.62
N VAL A 69 3.23 -0.23 -12.50
CA VAL A 69 3.60 -1.60 -12.14
C VAL A 69 4.90 -1.59 -11.33
N LEU A 70 5.96 -0.98 -11.86
CA LEU A 70 7.25 -0.89 -11.18
C LEU A 70 7.14 -0.10 -9.87
N SER A 71 6.34 0.97 -9.84
CA SER A 71 6.05 1.72 -8.62
C SER A 71 5.37 0.87 -7.54
N SER A 72 4.48 -0.05 -7.93
CA SER A 72 3.81 -0.98 -7.00
C SER A 72 4.79 -2.02 -6.44
N VAL A 73 5.64 -2.59 -7.32
CA VAL A 73 6.65 -3.57 -6.92
C VAL A 73 7.66 -2.96 -5.94
N VAL A 74 8.17 -1.76 -6.22
CA VAL A 74 9.10 -1.07 -5.30
C VAL A 74 8.43 -0.73 -3.97
N GLY A 75 7.15 -0.35 -3.98
CA GLY A 75 6.38 -0.12 -2.76
C GLY A 75 6.27 -1.37 -1.87
N THR A 76 5.92 -2.51 -2.47
CA THR A 76 5.84 -3.78 -1.74
C THR A 76 7.19 -4.27 -1.24
N PHE A 77 8.29 -4.03 -1.98
CA PHE A 77 9.64 -4.33 -1.54
C PHE A 77 10.05 -3.50 -0.30
N LYS A 78 9.82 -2.18 -0.33
CA LYS A 78 10.13 -1.28 0.79
C LYS A 78 9.43 -1.70 2.08
N LEU A 79 8.13 -2.05 2.00
CA LEU A 79 7.34 -2.49 3.15
C LEU A 79 7.87 -3.79 3.78
N ARG A 80 8.43 -4.69 2.98
CA ARG A 80 9.01 -5.95 3.46
C ARG A 80 10.39 -5.75 4.07
N SER A 81 11.23 -4.92 3.46
CA SER A 81 12.56 -4.58 3.97
C SER A 81 12.50 -3.79 5.29
N SER A 82 11.47 -2.95 5.49
CA SER A 82 11.26 -2.22 6.76
C SER A 82 10.68 -3.06 7.90
N LYS A 83 10.26 -4.31 7.65
CA LYS A 83 9.65 -5.19 8.67
C LYS A 83 10.69 -6.06 9.40
N ASP A 84 11.93 -6.09 8.92
CA ASP A 84 13.03 -6.87 9.52
C ASP A 84 13.91 -6.06 10.50
N GLU A 85 13.74 -4.73 10.61
CA GLU A 85 14.53 -3.83 11.48
C GLU A 85 13.66 -3.11 12.54
N LEU A 86 12.69 -3.81 13.14
CA LEU A 86 11.90 -3.32 14.27
C LEU A 86 11.89 -4.34 15.41
N ASP A 87 13.07 -4.85 15.75
CA ASP A 87 13.35 -5.31 17.11
C ASP A 87 14.44 -4.39 17.67
N LEU A 88 14.41 -4.16 18.98
CA LEU A 88 15.30 -3.30 19.78
C LEU A 88 14.86 -1.83 19.99
N SER A 89 13.94 -1.72 20.96
CA SER A 89 14.01 -0.82 22.12
C SER A 89 14.06 0.70 21.92
N THR A 90 12.98 1.38 22.32
CA THR A 90 13.05 2.51 23.26
C THR A 90 11.77 2.52 24.09
N GLU A 91 11.89 2.04 25.33
CA GLU A 91 11.03 2.42 26.44
C GLU A 91 11.09 3.96 26.58
N GLU A 92 9.92 4.62 26.67
CA GLU A 92 9.61 5.81 27.49
C GLU A 92 8.24 6.40 27.06
N GLY A 93 7.19 6.16 27.87
CA GLY A 93 6.09 7.11 28.12
C GLY A 93 4.98 7.33 27.06
N PRO A 94 3.70 7.48 27.47
CA PRO A 94 2.57 7.48 26.56
C PRO A 94 2.33 8.85 25.92
N ALA A 95 2.72 9.00 24.66
CA ALA A 95 2.17 10.03 23.78
C ALA A 95 1.88 9.39 22.42
N THR A 96 0.61 9.11 22.18
CA THR A 96 0.05 8.61 20.92
C THR A 96 0.43 9.53 19.77
N LYS A 97 1.56 9.26 19.10
CA LYS A 97 1.81 9.76 17.75
C LYS A 97 0.89 8.98 16.83
N GLN A 98 -0.36 9.44 16.68
CA GLN A 98 -1.20 9.00 15.57
C GLN A 98 -0.47 9.42 14.30
N ASP A 99 0.09 8.44 13.61
CA ASP A 99 0.71 8.65 12.31
C ASP A 99 -0.35 9.28 11.39
N VAL A 100 -0.09 10.50 10.92
CA VAL A 100 -1.10 11.27 10.17
C VAL A 100 -1.24 10.64 8.80
N ILE A 101 -2.33 9.90 8.60
CA ILE A 101 -2.65 9.22 7.34
C ILE A 101 -2.87 10.30 6.27
N ARG A 102 -2.17 10.17 5.15
CA ARG A 102 -2.26 11.11 4.02
C ARG A 102 -3.34 10.70 3.03
N CYS A 103 -3.82 11.66 2.25
CA CYS A 103 -4.74 11.40 1.16
C CYS A 103 -4.03 10.62 0.04
N ASP A 104 -4.62 9.52 -0.42
CA ASP A 104 -4.05 8.70 -1.49
C ASP A 104 -4.13 9.35 -2.88
N THR A 105 -4.98 10.38 -3.04
CA THR A 105 -5.16 11.09 -4.31
C THR A 105 -4.14 12.22 -4.50
N CYS A 106 -4.00 13.13 -3.53
CA CYS A 106 -3.03 14.23 -3.63
C CYS A 106 -1.71 13.98 -2.91
N MET A 107 -1.66 13.06 -1.95
CA MET A 107 -0.48 12.77 -1.11
C MET A 107 0.06 13.95 -0.26
N GLU A 108 -0.59 15.12 -0.33
CA GLU A 108 -0.18 16.34 0.38
C GLU A 108 -0.97 16.56 1.69
N ALA A 109 -2.30 16.44 1.62
CA ALA A 109 -3.17 16.73 2.74
C ALA A 109 -3.42 15.50 3.63
N ALA A 110 -3.69 15.74 4.92
CA ALA A 110 -4.17 14.72 5.82
C ALA A 110 -5.51 14.15 5.33
N ALA A 111 -5.67 12.83 5.42
CA ALA A 111 -6.92 12.17 5.14
C ALA A 111 -7.95 12.53 6.20
N ALA A 112 -9.14 12.92 5.76
CA ALA A 112 -10.29 13.16 6.63
C ALA A 112 -11.03 11.84 6.91
N GLN A 113 -11.19 10.97 5.89
CA GLN A 113 -11.84 9.67 6.02
C GLN A 113 -11.25 8.65 5.04
N THR A 114 -11.33 7.37 5.41
CA THR A 114 -11.05 6.26 4.51
C THR A 114 -12.34 5.70 3.96
N CYS A 115 -12.41 5.53 2.63
CA CYS A 115 -13.46 4.78 1.98
C CYS A 115 -13.07 3.30 1.92
N LEU A 116 -13.82 2.45 2.62
CA LEU A 116 -13.61 1.00 2.64
C LEU A 116 -14.00 0.33 1.32
N THR A 117 -14.86 0.98 0.52
CA THR A 117 -15.25 0.52 -0.81
C THR A 117 -14.18 0.81 -1.85
N CYS A 118 -13.59 2.02 -1.82
CA CYS A 118 -12.48 2.39 -2.71
C CYS A 118 -11.13 1.88 -2.21
N MET A 119 -11.05 1.45 -0.94
CA MET A 119 -9.81 1.06 -0.27
C MET A 119 -8.78 2.19 -0.36
N ALA A 120 -9.23 3.42 -0.11
CA ALA A 120 -8.43 4.63 -0.22
C ALA A 120 -8.86 5.69 0.80
N SER A 121 -7.90 6.46 1.28
CA SER A 121 -8.02 7.56 2.22
C SER A 121 -8.04 8.89 1.48
N PHE A 122 -9.01 9.75 1.81
CA PHE A 122 -9.24 11.01 1.11
C PHE A 122 -9.19 12.19 2.07
N CYS A 123 -8.54 13.27 1.65
CA CYS A 123 -8.72 14.59 2.29
C CYS A 123 -10.12 15.13 1.99
N GLU A 124 -10.50 16.20 2.70
CA GLU A 124 -11.85 16.77 2.61
C GLU A 124 -12.27 17.13 1.18
N GLU A 125 -11.35 17.60 0.35
CA GLU A 125 -11.61 17.94 -1.06
C GLU A 125 -11.94 16.69 -1.90
N HIS A 126 -11.10 15.66 -1.83
CA HIS A 126 -11.30 14.41 -2.57
C HIS A 126 -12.43 13.54 -2.00
N LEU A 127 -12.91 13.87 -0.80
CA LEU A 127 -14.05 13.21 -0.16
C LEU A 127 -15.40 13.83 -0.57
N ARG A 128 -15.45 15.07 -1.08
CA ARG A 128 -16.71 15.70 -1.51
C ARG A 128 -17.52 14.84 -2.47
N PRO A 129 -16.95 14.20 -3.51
CA PRO A 129 -17.71 13.31 -4.38
C PRO A 129 -18.40 12.19 -3.59
N HIS A 130 -17.76 11.63 -2.56
CA HIS A 130 -18.33 10.56 -1.76
C HIS A 130 -19.53 11.00 -0.92
N ARG A 131 -19.57 12.28 -0.53
CA ARG A 131 -20.66 12.85 0.28
C ARG A 131 -21.78 13.42 -0.57
N GLU A 132 -21.43 14.08 -1.67
CA GLU A 132 -22.36 14.89 -2.47
C GLU A 132 -22.95 14.12 -3.65
N ASN A 133 -22.19 13.19 -4.26
CA ASN A 133 -22.65 12.46 -5.44
C ASN A 133 -23.54 11.27 -5.01
N PRO A 134 -24.79 11.18 -5.49
CA PRO A 134 -25.70 10.08 -5.18
C PRO A 134 -25.12 8.69 -5.48
N ASN A 135 -24.27 8.57 -6.50
CA ASN A 135 -23.66 7.31 -6.90
C ASN A 135 -22.72 6.73 -5.83
N PHE A 136 -22.11 7.59 -5.02
CA PHE A 136 -21.14 7.18 -4.01
C PHE A 136 -21.76 7.05 -2.61
N ARG A 137 -23.08 7.19 -2.46
CA ARG A 137 -23.76 6.98 -1.16
C ARG A 137 -23.62 5.57 -0.60
N VAL A 138 -23.35 4.59 -1.47
CA VAL A 138 -23.10 3.20 -1.07
C VAL A 138 -21.67 2.97 -0.58
N HIS A 139 -20.78 3.97 -0.76
CA HIS A 139 -19.42 3.87 -0.29
C HIS A 139 -19.37 4.04 1.23
N GLN A 140 -18.79 3.07 1.91
CA GLN A 140 -18.65 3.13 3.36
C GLN A 140 -17.42 3.95 3.74
N LEU A 141 -17.63 5.02 4.50
CA LEU A 141 -16.57 5.88 5.03
C LEU A 141 -16.34 5.58 6.51
N SER A 142 -15.07 5.56 6.95
CA SER A 142 -14.67 5.45 8.35
C SER A 142 -13.66 6.52 8.71
N GLU A 143 -13.27 6.59 9.98
CA GLU A 143 -12.07 7.33 10.38
C GLU A 143 -10.86 6.89 9.53
N PRO A 144 -9.88 7.77 9.32
CA PRO A 144 -8.65 7.43 8.62
C PRO A 144 -8.03 6.18 9.24
N VAL A 145 -7.88 5.13 8.44
CA VAL A 145 -7.23 3.89 8.85
C VAL A 145 -5.85 3.83 8.21
N GLY A 146 -4.83 3.70 9.05
CA GLY A 146 -3.46 3.43 8.61
C GLY A 146 -3.33 1.99 8.11
N ASP A 147 -2.51 1.83 7.09
CA ASP A 147 -2.21 0.59 6.37
C ASP A 147 -3.45 -0.27 6.03
N LEU A 148 -4.11 0.08 4.91
CA LEU A 148 -5.28 -0.65 4.44
C LEU A 148 -4.96 -2.09 4.02
N LEU A 149 -3.69 -2.41 3.76
CA LEU A 149 -3.26 -3.77 3.40
C LEU A 149 -3.44 -4.74 4.58
N ASP A 150 -3.25 -4.28 5.81
CA ASP A 150 -3.48 -5.07 7.03
C ASP A 150 -4.95 -5.43 7.26
N ARG A 151 -5.87 -4.83 6.48
CA ARG A 151 -7.31 -5.13 6.52
C ARG A 151 -7.77 -5.98 5.35
N ILE A 152 -6.88 -6.39 4.46
CA ILE A 152 -7.20 -7.26 3.33
C ILE A 152 -6.84 -8.70 3.70
N CYS A 153 -7.78 -9.62 3.53
CA CYS A 153 -7.50 -11.04 3.63
C CYS A 153 -6.50 -11.45 2.55
N SER A 154 -5.34 -11.97 2.93
CA SER A 154 -4.29 -12.48 2.02
C SER A 154 -4.81 -13.51 1.02
N ASP A 155 -5.74 -14.35 1.46
CA ASP A 155 -6.19 -15.51 0.67
C ASP A 155 -7.28 -15.12 -0.33
N HIS A 156 -8.13 -14.14 0.03
CA HIS A 156 -9.34 -13.81 -0.72
C HIS A 156 -9.36 -12.40 -1.30
N HIS A 157 -8.38 -11.56 -0.94
CA HIS A 157 -8.30 -10.16 -1.38
C HIS A 157 -9.61 -9.38 -1.12
N LYS A 158 -10.26 -9.68 0.01
CA LYS A 158 -11.48 -9.05 0.51
C LYS A 158 -11.23 -8.42 1.86
N LEU A 159 -11.98 -7.36 2.17
CA LEU A 159 -11.92 -6.71 3.47
C LEU A 159 -12.21 -7.73 4.59
N MET A 160 -11.41 -7.67 5.64
CA MET A 160 -11.62 -8.44 6.85
C MET A 160 -12.59 -7.71 7.77
N GLU A 161 -13.84 -8.16 7.78
CA GLU A 161 -14.96 -7.51 8.47
C GLU A 161 -15.31 -8.17 9.81
N PHE A 162 -14.82 -9.41 10.03
CA PHE A 162 -15.19 -10.25 11.16
C PHE A 162 -13.96 -10.58 12.00
N PHE A 163 -14.12 -10.62 13.33
CA PHE A 163 -13.11 -11.18 14.21
C PHE A 163 -13.45 -12.64 14.52
N CYS A 164 -12.51 -13.54 14.28
CA CYS A 164 -12.64 -14.94 14.62
C CYS A 164 -12.06 -15.20 16.02
N SER A 165 -12.93 -15.54 16.97
CA SER A 165 -12.51 -15.86 18.35
C SER A 165 -11.66 -17.13 18.44
N GLU A 166 -11.81 -18.08 17.52
CA GLU A 166 -11.04 -19.34 17.52
C GLU A 166 -9.61 -19.16 17.00
N HIS A 167 -9.43 -18.30 16.00
CA HIS A 167 -8.13 -18.05 15.37
C HIS A 167 -7.45 -16.78 15.90
N GLY A 168 -8.12 -16.03 16.79
CA GLY A 168 -7.60 -14.78 17.36
C GLY A 168 -7.28 -13.70 16.33
N ARG A 169 -7.88 -13.76 15.13
CA ARG A 169 -7.54 -12.87 14.00
C ARG A 169 -8.77 -12.40 13.24
N LEU A 170 -8.60 -11.31 12.51
CA LEU A 170 -9.60 -10.81 11.58
C LEU A 170 -9.69 -11.71 10.35
N ILE A 171 -10.90 -11.89 9.84
CA ILE A 171 -11.21 -12.72 8.67
C ILE A 171 -12.21 -12.02 7.76
N CYS A 172 -12.18 -12.33 6.46
CA CYS A 172 -13.16 -11.83 5.50
C CYS A 172 -14.42 -12.71 5.44
N SER A 173 -15.46 -12.22 4.75
CA SER A 173 -16.71 -12.96 4.52
C SER A 173 -16.50 -14.35 3.89
N PHE A 174 -15.49 -14.52 3.03
CA PHE A 174 -15.16 -15.81 2.42
C PHE A 174 -14.48 -16.77 3.40
N CYS A 175 -13.54 -16.29 4.22
CA CYS A 175 -12.95 -17.08 5.30
C CYS A 175 -14.04 -17.60 6.27
N LEU A 176 -15.00 -16.75 6.60
CA LEU A 176 -16.15 -17.13 7.44
C LEU A 176 -16.94 -18.28 6.79
N GLN A 177 -17.22 -18.19 5.50
CA GLN A 177 -18.01 -19.21 4.79
C GLN A 177 -17.25 -20.52 4.56
N GLN A 178 -15.95 -20.47 4.30
CA GLN A 178 -15.14 -21.63 3.93
C GLN A 178 -14.58 -22.37 5.14
N VAL A 179 -14.08 -21.64 6.15
CA VAL A 179 -13.42 -22.22 7.33
C VAL A 179 -14.43 -22.47 8.45
N HIS A 180 -15.38 -21.55 8.64
CA HIS A 180 -16.40 -21.64 9.67
C HIS A 180 -17.77 -21.98 9.09
N LYS A 181 -17.83 -22.94 8.14
CA LYS A 181 -19.08 -23.49 7.62
C LYS A 181 -20.05 -23.69 8.79
N VAL A 182 -21.06 -22.83 8.88
CA VAL A 182 -22.07 -22.86 9.95
C VAL A 182 -22.62 -24.29 9.96
N PRO A 183 -22.30 -25.12 10.97
CA PRO A 183 -22.92 -26.42 11.07
C PRO A 183 -24.41 -26.13 11.25
N LYS A 184 -25.27 -26.85 10.51
CA LYS A 184 -26.74 -26.72 10.60
C LYS A 184 -27.32 -27.12 11.98
N THR A 185 -26.50 -27.14 13.02
CA THR A 185 -26.83 -27.58 14.37
C THR A 185 -26.07 -26.70 15.36
N HIS A 186 -26.79 -25.73 15.94
CA HIS A 186 -26.54 -25.10 17.25
C HIS A 186 -25.09 -25.15 17.79
N SER A 187 -24.15 -24.55 17.07
CA SER A 187 -22.82 -24.21 17.58
C SER A 187 -22.62 -22.74 17.29
N VAL A 188 -22.70 -21.94 18.35
CA VAL A 188 -22.61 -20.48 18.30
C VAL A 188 -21.13 -20.14 18.10
N PHE A 189 -20.68 -20.07 16.85
CA PHE A 189 -19.40 -19.47 16.54
C PHE A 189 -19.50 -17.97 16.84
N SER A 190 -18.72 -17.48 17.81
CA SER A 190 -18.68 -16.08 18.22
C SER A 190 -17.79 -15.26 17.26
N CYS A 191 -18.19 -15.18 15.99
CA CYS A 191 -17.60 -14.20 15.07
C CYS A 191 -18.38 -12.89 15.17
N SER A 192 -17.76 -11.84 15.71
CA SER A 192 -18.39 -10.53 15.87
C SER A 192 -18.04 -9.61 14.71
N HIS A 193 -19.03 -8.86 14.21
CA HIS A 193 -18.83 -7.86 13.16
C HIS A 193 -18.13 -6.64 13.76
N ARG A 194 -17.01 -6.20 13.16
CA ARG A 194 -16.17 -5.12 13.70
C ARG A 194 -16.73 -3.70 13.55
N LEU A 195 -17.96 -3.52 13.05
CA LEU A 195 -18.54 -2.18 12.85
C LEU A 195 -18.74 -1.36 14.15
N HIS A 196 -18.50 -1.91 15.33
CA HIS A 196 -18.73 -1.25 16.63
C HIS A 196 -17.54 -1.26 17.62
N LEU A 197 -16.32 -1.62 17.21
CA LEU A 197 -15.19 -1.72 18.15
C LEU A 197 -14.14 -0.63 17.91
N THR A 198 -14.54 0.63 18.09
CA THR A 198 -13.63 1.74 18.42
C THR A 198 -13.40 1.86 19.94
N CYS A 199 -13.81 0.88 20.76
CA CYS A 199 -13.85 1.03 22.22
C CYS A 199 -13.19 -0.07 23.04
N LEU A 200 -12.24 -0.85 22.51
CA LEU A 200 -11.39 -1.69 23.35
C LEU A 200 -9.94 -1.56 22.91
N GLY A 201 -9.25 -0.66 23.62
CA GLY A 201 -7.80 -0.63 23.66
C GLY A 201 -7.27 -1.93 24.26
N LEU A 202 -6.48 -2.62 23.45
CA LEU A 202 -5.46 -3.58 23.83
C LEU A 202 -4.28 -3.31 22.90
#